data_AF-S8ECS7-F1
#
_entry.id   AF-S8ECS7-F1
#
_cell.length_a   1.000
_cell.length_b   1.000
_cell.length_c   1.000
_cell.angle_alpha   90.00
_cell.angle_beta   90.00
_cell.angle_gamma   90.00
#
_symmetry.space_group_name_H-M   'P 1'
#
loop_
_entity.id
_entity.type
_entity.pdbx_description
1 polymer ?
#
loop_
_entity_poly.entity_id
_entity_poly.type
_entity_poly.pdbx_seq_one_letter_code
_entity_poly.pdbx_strand_id
1 'polypeptide(L)'
;VDGGKGTPPYAEMDPSGRYIRFKDVLGKGAMKTVYRAFDQLLGIEVAWNRIELHRVFKSPVDLQRLYCEVHLLRNLNHTSIMRFFTSWIDPDRRTFNFITEMFTSGTLREYRKRYNKVDIRAIKDWARQILKGLEYLHCHDPPVVHRDLKCDNIFVNGYLGQVKIGDLGLAAILNGSQHAHSVIGTPEFMAPELYDEDYDELVDIYSFGMCVLEMLTCEYPYNECSNPAQIYKKVTSGQLPASFYSVEDEEAKRFIGRCLEKASRRPSASELLRDPFLSIEEDKELAAALQFKASLKEPERKTQMTITGTMNPKDDSIFLKVQMLDGVGGTRNIYFPFHITCDTSLDVATEMVKELDITDWRAFEIAKMIDEEISDLVPAWKKCSFPKSREQQRHTVNYADEDNGLHHPFYKSSSSQASL
;
A
#
# COMPACT_ATOMS: atom_id res chain seq x y z
N VAL A 1 33.11 20.44 -44.55
CA VAL A 1 32.06 19.49 -44.13
C VAL A 1 30.91 20.34 -43.63
N ASP A 2 29.86 20.39 -44.41
CA ASP A 2 28.73 21.30 -44.25
C ASP A 2 28.06 21.05 -42.89
N GLY A 3 28.06 22.08 -42.03
CA GLY A 3 27.51 22.03 -40.67
C GLY A 3 26.00 22.09 -40.68
N GLY A 4 25.37 21.05 -41.26
CA GLY A 4 23.94 20.88 -41.27
C GLY A 4 23.42 20.92 -39.83
N LYS A 5 22.77 22.03 -39.46
CA LYS A 5 21.87 22.09 -38.31
C LYS A 5 20.75 21.08 -38.59
N GLY A 6 21.02 19.82 -38.29
CA GLY A 6 20.05 18.75 -38.35
C GLY A 6 18.84 19.20 -37.55
N THR A 7 17.65 19.05 -38.13
CA THR A 7 16.41 19.29 -37.41
C THR A 7 16.50 18.60 -36.05
N PRO A 8 16.22 19.30 -34.94
CA PRO A 8 16.33 18.70 -33.63
C PRO A 8 15.51 17.40 -33.60
N PRO A 9 16.00 16.33 -32.94
CA PRO A 9 15.32 15.04 -32.89
C PRO A 9 13.99 15.09 -32.11
N TYR A 10 13.64 16.25 -31.54
CA TYR A 10 12.42 16.52 -30.78
C TYR A 10 11.52 17.53 -31.51
N ALA A 11 10.22 17.44 -31.25
CA ALA A 11 9.20 18.29 -31.84
C ALA A 11 8.95 19.60 -31.07
N GLU A 12 9.12 19.57 -29.76
CA GLU A 12 8.83 20.70 -28.86
C GLU A 12 9.67 20.57 -27.58
N MET A 13 9.94 21.69 -26.92
CA MET A 13 10.66 21.76 -25.64
C MET A 13 9.85 22.61 -24.68
N ASP A 14 9.85 22.25 -23.40
CA ASP A 14 9.14 23.03 -22.39
C ASP A 14 9.85 24.38 -22.09
N PRO A 15 9.17 25.34 -21.46
CA PRO A 15 9.74 26.66 -21.18
C PRO A 15 11.01 26.64 -20.31
N SER A 16 11.21 25.61 -19.47
CA SER A 16 12.43 25.48 -18.65
C SER A 16 13.62 24.88 -19.42
N GLY A 17 13.37 24.30 -20.59
CA GLY A 17 14.38 23.58 -21.36
C GLY A 17 14.70 22.17 -20.84
N ARG A 18 14.01 21.69 -19.80
CA ARG A 18 14.24 20.38 -19.17
C ARG A 18 13.60 19.23 -19.95
N TYR A 19 12.38 19.40 -20.42
CA TYR A 19 11.57 18.37 -21.06
C TYR A 19 11.53 18.58 -22.57
N ILE A 20 11.78 17.50 -23.32
CA ILE A 20 11.62 17.47 -24.78
C ILE A 20 10.52 16.50 -25.18
N ARG A 21 9.67 16.91 -26.12
CA ARG A 21 8.56 16.12 -26.65
C ARG A 21 8.91 15.57 -28.03
N PHE A 22 8.62 14.29 -28.27
CA PHE A 22 8.75 13.68 -29.58
C PHE A 22 7.44 13.78 -30.39
N LYS A 23 7.48 13.31 -31.65
CA LYS A 23 6.27 13.27 -32.50
C LYS A 23 5.36 12.08 -32.16
N ASP A 24 5.90 11.08 -31.48
CA ASP A 24 5.22 9.83 -31.12
C ASP A 24 4.05 10.11 -30.17
N VAL A 25 2.85 9.76 -30.64
CA VAL A 25 1.61 9.82 -29.83
C VAL A 25 1.47 8.50 -29.11
N LEU A 26 1.38 8.56 -27.79
CA LEU A 26 1.14 7.40 -26.92
C LEU A 26 -0.35 7.10 -26.77
N GLY A 27 -1.18 8.15 -26.77
CA GLY A 27 -2.63 8.02 -26.64
C GLY A 27 -3.36 9.30 -26.97
N LYS A 28 -4.61 9.18 -27.38
CA LYS A 28 -5.47 10.33 -27.72
C LYS A 28 -6.84 10.13 -27.08
N GLY A 29 -7.10 10.91 -26.03
CA GLY A 29 -8.41 10.97 -25.38
C GLY A 29 -9.30 12.05 -25.97
N ALA A 30 -10.48 12.24 -25.37
CA ALA A 30 -11.42 13.29 -25.77
C ALA A 30 -10.83 14.70 -25.57
N MET A 31 -10.09 14.90 -24.47
CA MET A 31 -9.58 16.22 -24.06
C MET A 31 -8.09 16.42 -24.33
N LYS A 32 -7.28 15.37 -24.12
CA LYS A 32 -5.82 15.43 -24.18
C LYS A 32 -5.24 14.47 -25.21
N THR A 33 -4.11 14.88 -25.79
CA THR A 33 -3.23 13.99 -26.55
C THR A 33 -1.95 13.80 -25.75
N VAL A 34 -1.55 12.55 -25.56
CA VAL A 34 -0.38 12.16 -24.78
C VAL A 34 0.74 11.81 -25.74
N TYR A 35 1.88 12.44 -25.58
CA TYR A 35 3.07 12.24 -26.39
C TYR A 35 4.19 11.64 -25.58
N ARG A 36 5.07 10.92 -26.27
CA ARG A 36 6.35 10.51 -25.70
C ARG A 36 7.23 11.74 -25.47
N ALA A 37 7.87 11.81 -24.32
CA ALA A 37 8.79 12.88 -23.96
C ALA A 37 9.95 12.36 -23.13
N PHE A 38 10.95 13.20 -22.91
CA PHE A 38 12.15 12.87 -22.16
C PHE A 38 12.50 13.99 -21.18
N ASP A 39 12.77 13.63 -19.93
CA ASP A 39 13.31 14.51 -18.91
C ASP A 39 14.84 14.49 -19.00
N GLN A 40 15.42 15.58 -19.50
CA GLN A 40 16.87 15.67 -19.70
C GLN A 40 17.66 15.75 -18.39
N LEU A 41 17.02 16.12 -17.28
CA LEU A 41 17.70 16.21 -15.99
C LEU A 41 17.80 14.83 -15.32
N LEU A 42 16.72 14.04 -15.36
CA LEU A 42 16.67 12.72 -14.73
C LEU A 42 17.08 11.59 -15.67
N GLY A 43 17.14 11.84 -16.98
CA GLY A 43 17.50 10.83 -17.97
C GLY A 43 16.42 9.77 -18.18
N ILE A 44 15.14 10.11 -17.95
CA ILE A 44 14.02 9.15 -18.02
C ILE A 44 12.97 9.58 -19.05
N GLU A 45 12.26 8.59 -19.59
CA GLU A 45 11.08 8.84 -20.43
C GLU A 45 9.89 9.26 -19.57
N VAL A 46 9.13 10.23 -20.09
CA VAL A 46 7.96 10.81 -19.42
C VAL A 46 6.82 11.00 -20.41
N ALA A 47 5.61 11.13 -19.91
CA ALA A 47 4.43 11.37 -20.72
C ALA A 47 4.12 12.86 -20.76
N TRP A 48 4.07 13.42 -21.98
CA TRP A 48 3.68 14.80 -22.20
C TRP A 48 2.22 14.88 -22.59
N ASN A 49 1.39 15.32 -21.65
CA ASN A 49 -0.03 15.51 -21.85
C ASN A 49 -0.27 16.91 -22.39
N ARG A 50 -0.82 17.00 -23.60
CA ARG A 50 -1.12 18.27 -24.28
C ARG A 50 -2.62 18.42 -24.50
N ILE A 51 -3.15 19.58 -24.11
CA ILE A 51 -4.55 19.95 -24.24
C ILE A 51 -4.66 21.25 -25.03
N GLU A 52 -5.54 21.27 -26.01
CA GLU A 52 -5.84 22.48 -26.78
C GLU A 52 -6.84 23.35 -26.00
N LEU A 53 -6.44 24.56 -25.59
CA LEU A 53 -7.25 25.42 -24.71
C LEU A 53 -8.62 25.74 -25.31
N HIS A 54 -8.69 25.90 -26.63
CA HIS A 54 -9.95 26.20 -27.32
C HIS A 54 -10.97 25.04 -27.27
N ARG A 55 -10.57 23.82 -26.90
CA ARG A 55 -11.48 22.68 -26.72
C ARG A 55 -12.11 22.71 -25.33
N VAL A 56 -11.29 22.86 -24.30
CA VAL A 56 -11.74 22.89 -22.91
C VAL A 56 -12.53 24.15 -22.56
N PHE A 57 -12.21 25.31 -23.14
CA PHE A 57 -12.99 26.53 -22.89
C PHE A 57 -14.38 26.54 -23.51
N LYS A 58 -14.75 25.55 -24.33
CA LYS A 58 -16.13 25.39 -24.82
C LYS A 58 -17.07 24.82 -23.77
N SER A 59 -16.54 24.19 -22.73
CA SER A 59 -17.30 23.41 -21.75
C SER A 59 -16.76 23.70 -20.35
N PRO A 60 -17.52 24.43 -19.50
CA PRO A 60 -17.13 24.64 -18.10
C PRO A 60 -16.85 23.34 -17.36
N VAL A 61 -17.56 22.26 -17.72
CA VAL A 61 -17.37 20.91 -17.16
C VAL A 61 -15.99 20.36 -17.52
N ASP A 62 -15.56 20.46 -18.78
CA ASP A 62 -14.27 19.93 -19.20
C ASP A 62 -13.10 20.75 -18.66
N LEU A 63 -13.29 22.06 -18.50
CA LEU A 63 -12.32 22.91 -17.79
C LEU A 63 -12.18 22.51 -16.31
N GLN A 64 -13.31 22.28 -15.63
CA GLN A 64 -13.30 21.83 -14.24
C GLN A 64 -12.61 20.47 -14.09
N ARG A 65 -12.87 19.53 -15.00
CA ARG A 65 -12.22 18.21 -15.02
C ARG A 65 -10.70 18.33 -15.16
N LEU A 66 -10.22 19.16 -16.08
CA LEU A 66 -8.80 19.43 -16.24
C LEU A 66 -8.19 20.03 -14.97
N TYR A 67 -8.86 21.01 -14.37
CA TYR A 67 -8.40 21.63 -13.13
C TYR A 67 -8.31 20.59 -12.00
N CYS A 68 -9.34 19.77 -11.81
CA CYS A 68 -9.35 18.70 -10.82
C CYS A 68 -8.21 17.71 -11.05
N GLU A 69 -8.02 17.23 -12.27
CA GLU A 69 -6.97 16.25 -12.61
C GLU A 69 -5.59 16.78 -12.22
N VAL A 70 -5.24 17.98 -12.68
CA VAL A 70 -3.92 18.57 -12.44
C VAL A 70 -3.74 18.93 -10.97
N HIS A 71 -4.77 19.50 -10.34
CA HIS A 71 -4.71 19.92 -8.94
C HIS A 71 -4.51 18.72 -8.00
N LEU A 72 -5.27 17.64 -8.20
CA LEU A 72 -5.12 16.44 -7.41
C LEU A 72 -3.79 15.76 -7.68
N LEU A 73 -3.48 15.45 -8.94
CA LEU A 73 -2.22 14.75 -9.28
C LEU A 73 -0.98 15.49 -8.77
N ARG A 74 -0.98 16.82 -8.76
CA ARG A 74 0.14 17.62 -8.22
C ARG A 74 0.36 17.44 -6.72
N ASN A 75 -0.70 17.17 -5.95
CA ASN A 75 -0.66 17.08 -4.49
C ASN A 75 -0.65 15.64 -3.97
N LEU A 76 -0.77 14.64 -4.85
CA LEU A 76 -0.75 13.23 -4.48
C LEU A 76 0.64 12.64 -4.69
N ASN A 77 1.12 11.85 -3.72
CA ASN A 77 2.40 11.17 -3.81
C ASN A 77 2.32 9.79 -3.16
N HIS A 78 2.10 8.77 -3.99
CA HIS A 78 1.98 7.39 -3.53
C HIS A 78 2.46 6.41 -4.60
N THR A 79 2.97 5.25 -4.20
CA THR A 79 3.55 4.26 -5.14
C THR A 79 2.53 3.67 -6.10
N SER A 80 1.25 3.72 -5.76
CA SER A 80 0.15 3.18 -6.57
C SER A 80 -0.72 4.27 -7.23
N ILE A 81 -0.27 5.53 -7.17
CA ILE A 81 -0.92 6.66 -7.86
C ILE A 81 0.06 7.23 -8.90
N MET A 82 -0.47 7.65 -10.05
CA MET A 82 0.32 8.23 -11.12
C MET A 82 1.08 9.47 -10.65
N ARG A 83 2.39 9.48 -10.85
CA ARG A 83 3.24 10.63 -10.49
C ARG A 83 3.07 11.78 -11.47
N PHE A 84 2.80 12.96 -10.92
CA PHE A 84 2.87 14.25 -11.60
C PHE A 84 4.25 14.89 -11.42
N PHE A 85 4.75 15.55 -12.46
CA PHE A 85 6.02 16.27 -12.41
C PHE A 85 5.82 17.78 -12.49
N THR A 86 5.14 18.28 -13.51
CA THR A 86 4.96 19.74 -13.72
C THR A 86 3.83 20.04 -14.71
N SER A 87 3.38 21.29 -14.76
CA SER A 87 2.44 21.81 -15.78
C SER A 87 2.75 23.27 -16.16
N TRP A 88 2.33 23.67 -17.35
CA TRP A 88 2.40 25.05 -17.82
C TRP A 88 1.37 25.34 -18.93
N ILE A 89 1.14 26.62 -19.17
CA ILE A 89 0.39 27.11 -20.32
C ILE A 89 1.39 27.60 -21.37
N ASP A 90 1.20 27.21 -22.61
CA ASP A 90 1.86 27.76 -23.79
C ASP A 90 0.87 28.71 -24.51
N PRO A 91 1.04 30.04 -24.37
CA PRO A 91 0.15 31.03 -24.99
C PRO A 91 0.24 31.04 -26.52
N ASP A 92 1.43 30.82 -27.08
CA ASP A 92 1.69 30.88 -28.52
C ASP A 92 1.00 29.72 -29.24
N ARG A 93 1.08 28.52 -28.67
CA ARG A 93 0.40 27.32 -29.18
C ARG A 93 -1.04 27.19 -28.69
N ARG A 94 -1.47 28.04 -27.75
CA ARG A 94 -2.77 27.99 -27.06
C ARG A 94 -3.03 26.61 -26.45
N THR A 95 -2.04 26.07 -25.75
CA THR A 95 -2.12 24.73 -25.16
C THR A 95 -1.82 24.75 -23.68
N PHE A 96 -2.51 23.91 -22.92
CA PHE A 96 -2.13 23.54 -21.58
C PHE A 96 -1.36 22.22 -21.63
N ASN A 97 -0.18 22.18 -21.01
CA ASN A 97 0.71 21.03 -21.02
C ASN A 97 1.01 20.60 -19.59
N PHE A 98 1.15 19.28 -19.38
CA PHE A 98 1.63 18.74 -18.12
C PHE A 98 2.36 17.41 -18.30
N ILE A 99 3.30 17.15 -17.40
CA ILE A 99 4.20 15.99 -17.44
C ILE A 99 3.84 15.03 -16.32
N THR A 100 3.64 13.77 -16.69
CA THR A 100 3.42 12.65 -15.77
C THR A 100 4.44 11.55 -16.04
N GLU A 101 4.51 10.56 -15.16
CA GLU A 101 5.24 9.33 -15.46
C GLU A 101 4.64 8.62 -16.68
N MET A 102 5.51 7.90 -17.40
CA MET A 102 5.15 7.20 -18.62
C MET A 102 5.02 5.71 -18.37
N PHE A 103 4.00 5.10 -18.96
CA PHE A 103 3.77 3.65 -18.94
C PHE A 103 3.86 3.10 -20.35
N THR A 104 4.90 2.29 -20.61
CA THR A 104 5.13 1.67 -21.91
C THR A 104 4.27 0.43 -22.14
N SER A 105 3.73 -0.16 -21.07
CA SER A 105 2.91 -1.37 -21.15
C SER A 105 1.42 -1.10 -21.37
N GLY A 106 1.03 0.17 -21.43
CA GLY A 106 -0.35 0.59 -21.64
C GLY A 106 -1.22 0.51 -20.39
N THR A 107 -2.53 0.51 -20.59
CA THR A 107 -3.52 0.36 -19.52
C THR A 107 -3.63 -1.11 -19.09
N LEU A 108 -4.20 -1.36 -17.91
CA LEU A 108 -4.40 -2.70 -17.37
C LEU A 108 -5.33 -3.53 -18.28
N ARG A 109 -6.34 -2.88 -18.90
CA ARG A 109 -7.18 -3.51 -19.93
C ARG A 109 -6.34 -3.96 -21.12
N GLU A 110 -5.57 -3.07 -21.71
CA GLU A 110 -4.72 -3.38 -22.87
C GLU A 110 -3.72 -4.49 -22.54
N TYR A 111 -3.15 -4.43 -21.33
CA TYR A 111 -2.19 -5.40 -20.85
C TYR A 111 -2.81 -6.80 -20.69
N ARG A 112 -3.98 -6.92 -20.06
CA ARG A 112 -4.71 -8.21 -19.93
C ARG A 112 -5.20 -8.74 -21.27
N LYS A 113 -5.61 -7.88 -22.19
CA LYS A 113 -5.97 -8.29 -23.56
C LYS A 113 -4.79 -8.86 -24.31
N ARG A 114 -3.59 -8.28 -24.13
CA ARG A 114 -2.34 -8.77 -24.73
C ARG A 114 -1.85 -10.08 -24.08
N TYR A 115 -1.93 -10.15 -22.76
CA TYR A 115 -1.50 -11.29 -21.96
C TYR A 115 -2.70 -11.88 -21.24
N ASN A 116 -3.46 -12.72 -21.93
CA ASN A 116 -4.71 -13.29 -21.41
C ASN A 116 -4.48 -14.44 -20.40
N LYS A 117 -3.33 -15.12 -20.44
CA LYS A 117 -2.91 -16.12 -19.47
C LYS A 117 -1.95 -15.52 -18.45
N VAL A 118 -2.49 -15.02 -17.35
CA VAL A 118 -1.73 -14.48 -16.22
C VAL A 118 -2.07 -15.29 -14.98
N ASP A 119 -1.04 -15.62 -14.19
CA ASP A 119 -1.19 -16.31 -12.93
C ASP A 119 -1.99 -15.47 -11.93
N ILE A 120 -2.91 -16.08 -11.21
CA ILE A 120 -3.77 -15.39 -10.23
C ILE A 120 -2.96 -14.65 -9.16
N ARG A 121 -1.73 -15.09 -8.85
CA ARG A 121 -0.84 -14.40 -7.91
C ARG A 121 -0.48 -12.99 -8.38
N ALA A 122 -0.28 -12.79 -9.68
CA ALA A 122 -0.05 -11.46 -10.25
C ALA A 122 -1.32 -10.60 -10.20
N ILE A 123 -2.50 -11.19 -10.44
CA ILE A 123 -3.80 -10.48 -10.31
C ILE A 123 -4.03 -10.03 -8.85
N LYS A 124 -3.74 -10.90 -7.88
CA LYS A 124 -3.78 -10.58 -6.45
C LYS A 124 -2.80 -9.46 -6.10
N ASP A 125 -1.60 -9.45 -6.71
CA ASP A 125 -0.62 -8.40 -6.50
C ASP A 125 -1.08 -7.05 -7.06
N TRP A 126 -1.62 -7.02 -8.27
CA TRP A 126 -2.22 -5.81 -8.85
C TRP A 126 -3.41 -5.31 -8.04
N ALA A 127 -4.28 -6.22 -7.58
CA ALA A 127 -5.41 -5.89 -6.72
C ALA A 127 -4.94 -5.23 -5.41
N ARG A 128 -3.90 -5.77 -4.76
CA ARG A 128 -3.28 -5.14 -3.57
C ARG A 128 -2.73 -3.75 -3.87
N GLN A 129 -2.05 -3.56 -4.99
CA GLN A 129 -1.51 -2.26 -5.37
C GLN A 129 -2.62 -1.23 -5.60
N ILE A 130 -3.70 -1.61 -6.30
CA ILE A 130 -4.86 -0.73 -6.52
C ILE A 130 -5.51 -0.36 -5.19
N LEU A 131 -5.75 -1.34 -4.29
CA LEU A 131 -6.32 -1.08 -2.97
C LEU A 131 -5.46 -0.17 -2.11
N LYS A 132 -4.13 -0.30 -2.14
CA LYS A 132 -3.22 0.66 -1.46
C LYS A 132 -3.37 2.07 -2.02
N GLY A 133 -3.57 2.19 -3.34
CA GLY A 133 -3.87 3.48 -3.97
C GLY A 133 -5.19 4.06 -3.48
N LEU A 134 -6.25 3.26 -3.41
CA LEU A 134 -7.56 3.69 -2.90
C LEU A 134 -7.52 4.04 -1.42
N GLU A 135 -6.89 3.22 -0.58
CA GLU A 135 -6.70 3.52 0.86
C GLU A 135 -5.98 4.85 1.06
N TYR A 136 -4.97 5.14 0.25
CA TYR A 136 -4.26 6.42 0.26
C TYR A 136 -5.18 7.60 -0.13
N LEU A 137 -6.01 7.46 -1.17
CA LEU A 137 -6.94 8.52 -1.58
C LEU A 137 -8.04 8.76 -0.54
N HIS A 138 -8.57 7.67 0.02
CA HIS A 138 -9.71 7.69 0.95
C HIS A 138 -9.34 8.18 2.34
N CYS A 139 -8.06 8.10 2.74
CA CYS A 139 -7.60 8.59 4.05
C CYS A 139 -7.25 10.08 4.10
N HIS A 140 -7.33 10.79 2.97
CA HIS A 140 -7.22 12.25 2.97
C HIS A 140 -8.36 12.89 3.78
N ASP A 141 -8.11 14.07 4.34
CA ASP A 141 -9.11 14.90 5.01
C ASP A 141 -9.23 16.24 4.25
N PRO A 142 -10.27 16.43 3.42
CA PRO A 142 -11.40 15.53 3.17
C PRO A 142 -11.05 14.36 2.22
N PRO A 143 -11.81 13.23 2.23
CA PRO A 143 -11.53 12.08 1.36
C PRO A 143 -11.56 12.42 -0.13
N VAL A 144 -10.64 11.83 -0.89
CA VAL A 144 -10.60 11.94 -2.35
C VAL A 144 -11.23 10.69 -2.97
N VAL A 145 -12.31 10.87 -3.73
CA VAL A 145 -13.02 9.77 -4.43
C VAL A 145 -12.72 9.83 -5.91
N HIS A 146 -12.30 8.72 -6.51
CA HIS A 146 -11.88 8.64 -7.91
C HIS A 146 -13.06 8.75 -8.88
N ARG A 147 -14.18 8.06 -8.60
CA ARG A 147 -15.47 8.08 -9.35
C ARG A 147 -15.48 7.51 -10.76
N ASP A 148 -14.33 7.35 -11.41
CA ASP A 148 -14.21 6.63 -12.71
C ASP A 148 -13.08 5.59 -12.68
N LEU A 149 -12.98 4.82 -11.59
CA LEU A 149 -11.98 3.75 -11.51
C LEU A 149 -12.37 2.63 -12.47
N LYS A 150 -11.47 2.27 -13.39
CA LYS A 150 -11.65 1.19 -14.36
C LYS A 150 -10.31 0.71 -14.90
N CYS A 151 -10.27 -0.44 -15.55
CA CYS A 151 -9.02 -1.00 -16.10
C CYS A 151 -8.33 -0.11 -17.16
N ASP A 152 -9.06 0.84 -17.79
CA ASP A 152 -8.48 1.85 -18.69
C ASP A 152 -7.74 2.99 -17.97
N ASN A 153 -8.11 3.25 -16.72
CA ASN A 153 -7.54 4.32 -15.90
C ASN A 153 -6.48 3.78 -14.92
N ILE A 154 -6.13 2.49 -15.02
CA ILE A 154 -5.05 1.86 -14.27
C ILE A 154 -3.94 1.52 -15.27
N PHE A 155 -2.72 1.98 -15.00
CA PHE A 155 -1.60 1.87 -15.92
C PHE A 155 -0.59 0.84 -15.41
N VAL A 156 0.03 0.11 -16.34
CA VAL A 156 0.94 -1.01 -16.02
C VAL A 156 2.38 -0.63 -16.32
N ASN A 157 3.27 -0.91 -15.37
CA ASN A 157 4.70 -1.03 -15.59
C ASN A 157 5.07 -2.52 -15.65
N GLY A 158 5.06 -3.08 -16.87
CA GLY A 158 5.12 -4.52 -17.10
C GLY A 158 6.43 -5.18 -16.67
N TYR A 159 7.56 -4.48 -16.73
CA TYR A 159 8.85 -5.07 -16.31
C TYR A 159 9.02 -5.11 -14.79
N LEU A 160 8.30 -4.27 -14.05
CA LEU A 160 8.26 -4.29 -12.57
C LEU A 160 7.04 -5.03 -12.02
N GLY A 161 6.07 -5.40 -12.86
CA GLY A 161 4.78 -5.93 -12.41
C GLY A 161 3.95 -4.93 -11.60
N GLN A 162 4.21 -3.63 -11.75
CA GLN A 162 3.54 -2.59 -10.96
C GLN A 162 2.32 -2.01 -11.70
N VAL A 163 1.31 -1.63 -10.93
CA VAL A 163 0.13 -0.92 -11.44
C VAL A 163 -0.11 0.37 -10.66
N LYS A 164 -0.57 1.40 -11.37
CA LYS A 164 -0.84 2.72 -10.78
C LYS A 164 -2.14 3.31 -11.30
N ILE A 165 -2.91 3.88 -10.39
CA ILE A 165 -4.16 4.57 -10.70
C ILE A 165 -3.84 5.94 -11.30
N GLY A 166 -4.47 6.28 -12.42
CA GLY A 166 -4.39 7.57 -13.07
C GLY A 166 -5.76 8.10 -13.48
N ASP A 167 -5.78 9.22 -14.19
CA ASP A 167 -6.99 9.91 -14.66
C ASP A 167 -7.98 10.29 -13.54
N LEU A 168 -7.58 11.30 -12.77
CA LEU A 168 -8.40 11.90 -11.71
C LEU A 168 -9.31 13.03 -12.22
N GLY A 169 -9.56 13.12 -13.54
CA GLY A 169 -10.37 14.19 -14.11
C GLY A 169 -11.81 14.20 -13.62
N LEU A 170 -12.30 13.04 -13.17
CA LEU A 170 -13.60 12.89 -12.56
C LEU A 170 -13.54 12.77 -11.05
N ALA A 171 -12.40 12.93 -10.38
CA ALA A 171 -12.33 12.79 -8.94
C ALA A 171 -13.06 13.94 -8.20
N ALA A 172 -13.49 13.70 -6.97
CA ALA A 172 -14.07 14.69 -6.07
C ALA A 172 -13.44 14.63 -4.68
N ILE A 173 -13.48 15.78 -3.99
CA ILE A 173 -13.12 15.91 -2.58
C ILE A 173 -14.44 16.00 -1.80
N LEU A 174 -14.72 15.05 -0.91
CA LEU A 174 -15.97 14.99 -0.15
C LEU A 174 -15.96 15.95 1.03
N ASN A 175 -16.44 17.17 0.84
CA ASN A 175 -16.59 18.15 1.93
C ASN A 175 -17.89 17.92 2.71
N GLY A 176 -17.88 17.03 3.72
CA GLY A 176 -18.75 16.90 4.92
C GLY A 176 -20.29 17.09 4.84
N SER A 177 -20.84 17.42 3.67
CA SER A 177 -22.23 17.83 3.41
C SER A 177 -22.52 18.01 1.90
N GLN A 178 -21.48 18.04 1.05
CA GLN A 178 -21.62 18.16 -0.40
C GLN A 178 -21.69 16.79 -1.07
N HIS A 179 -22.92 16.33 -1.24
CA HIS A 179 -23.32 15.31 -2.18
C HIS A 179 -22.95 15.78 -3.59
N ALA A 180 -22.37 14.91 -4.41
CA ALA A 180 -21.91 15.30 -5.75
C ALA A 180 -22.98 15.00 -6.80
N HIS A 181 -23.60 16.07 -7.29
CA HIS A 181 -24.84 16.07 -8.09
C HIS A 181 -24.67 15.81 -9.59
N SER A 182 -23.97 14.75 -9.98
CA SER A 182 -23.88 14.39 -11.40
C SER A 182 -23.58 12.91 -11.63
N VAL A 183 -24.46 12.25 -12.38
CA VAL A 183 -24.24 10.89 -12.92
C VAL A 183 -23.11 10.94 -13.97
N ILE A 184 -21.89 10.66 -13.54
CA ILE A 184 -20.70 10.63 -14.39
C ILE A 184 -19.91 9.36 -14.10
N GLY A 185 -19.35 8.75 -15.14
CA GLY A 185 -18.53 7.55 -15.06
C GLY A 185 -18.83 6.61 -16.21
N THR A 186 -18.26 5.42 -16.12
CA THR A 186 -18.46 4.34 -17.09
C THR A 186 -19.50 3.36 -16.51
N PRO A 187 -20.73 3.26 -17.07
CA PRO A 187 -21.86 2.56 -16.45
C PRO A 187 -21.57 1.15 -15.94
N GLU A 188 -20.66 0.43 -16.61
CA GLU A 188 -20.25 -0.94 -16.28
C GLU A 188 -19.48 -1.03 -14.95
N PHE A 189 -18.89 0.07 -14.48
CA PHE A 189 -18.09 0.15 -13.25
C PHE A 189 -18.78 0.99 -12.16
N MET A 190 -19.91 1.62 -12.47
CA MET A 190 -20.60 2.54 -11.56
C MET A 190 -21.44 1.79 -10.52
N ALA A 191 -21.25 2.14 -9.26
CA ALA A 191 -22.08 1.64 -8.15
C ALA A 191 -23.53 2.15 -8.27
N PRO A 192 -24.54 1.41 -7.76
CA PRO A 192 -25.94 1.82 -7.86
C PRO A 192 -26.24 3.16 -7.17
N GLU A 193 -25.64 3.42 -6.01
CA GLU A 193 -25.83 4.66 -5.24
C GLU A 193 -25.28 5.91 -5.95
N LEU A 194 -24.38 5.74 -6.92
CA LEU A 194 -23.85 6.84 -7.72
C LEU A 194 -24.95 7.49 -8.59
N TYR A 195 -26.03 6.76 -8.89
CA TYR A 195 -27.19 7.29 -9.63
C TYR A 195 -28.14 8.13 -8.75
N ASP A 196 -28.12 7.89 -7.44
CA ASP A 196 -28.96 8.61 -6.48
C ASP A 196 -28.27 9.89 -5.95
N GLU A 197 -27.05 10.17 -6.43
CA GLU A 197 -26.20 11.32 -6.04
C GLU A 197 -25.84 11.39 -4.55
N ASP A 198 -26.14 10.33 -3.78
CA ASP A 198 -25.79 10.15 -2.38
C ASP A 198 -24.80 8.99 -2.24
N TYR A 199 -23.52 9.34 -2.18
CA TYR A 199 -22.44 8.37 -2.17
C TYR A 199 -21.21 8.84 -1.41
N ASP A 200 -20.44 7.87 -0.95
CA ASP A 200 -19.17 8.04 -0.24
C ASP A 200 -18.01 7.45 -1.08
N GLU A 201 -16.84 7.28 -0.47
CA GLU A 201 -15.67 6.70 -1.12
C GLU A 201 -15.85 5.21 -1.52
N LEU A 202 -16.87 4.51 -0.99
CA LEU A 202 -17.08 3.10 -1.25
C LEU A 202 -17.52 2.83 -2.70
N VAL A 203 -17.96 3.85 -3.46
CA VAL A 203 -18.21 3.68 -4.91
C VAL A 203 -16.96 3.22 -5.64
N ASP A 204 -15.77 3.67 -5.22
CA ASP A 204 -14.51 3.23 -5.82
C ASP A 204 -14.23 1.75 -5.51
N ILE A 205 -14.74 1.24 -4.37
CA ILE A 205 -14.62 -0.18 -4.02
C ILE A 205 -15.50 -1.06 -4.92
N TYR A 206 -16.68 -0.58 -5.31
CA TYR A 206 -17.52 -1.25 -6.30
C TYR A 206 -16.80 -1.31 -7.65
N SER A 207 -16.30 -0.18 -8.11
CA SER A 207 -15.54 -0.07 -9.35
C SER A 207 -14.28 -0.94 -9.33
N PHE A 208 -13.61 -1.04 -8.18
CA PHE A 208 -12.48 -1.96 -7.96
C PHE A 208 -12.91 -3.42 -8.10
N GLY A 209 -14.05 -3.82 -7.52
CA GLY A 209 -14.62 -5.16 -7.68
C GLY A 209 -14.85 -5.51 -9.16
N MET A 210 -15.37 -4.56 -9.94
CA MET A 210 -15.54 -4.71 -11.39
C MET A 210 -14.20 -4.82 -12.14
N CYS A 211 -13.16 -4.09 -11.71
CA CYS A 211 -11.81 -4.25 -12.27
C CYS A 211 -11.23 -5.65 -11.99
N VAL A 212 -11.41 -6.18 -10.78
CA VAL A 212 -10.94 -7.53 -10.42
C VAL A 212 -11.69 -8.60 -11.23
N LEU A 213 -13.00 -8.42 -11.41
CA LEU A 213 -13.81 -9.28 -12.27
C LEU A 213 -13.30 -9.28 -13.71
N GLU A 214 -13.05 -8.11 -14.29
CA GLU A 214 -12.49 -7.98 -15.64
C GLU A 214 -11.10 -8.61 -15.73
N MET A 215 -10.22 -8.40 -14.74
CA MET A 215 -8.89 -9.00 -14.72
C MET A 215 -8.93 -10.53 -14.73
N LEU A 216 -9.84 -11.14 -13.97
CA LEU A 216 -9.93 -12.61 -13.87
C LEU A 216 -10.56 -13.22 -15.12
N THR A 217 -11.64 -12.61 -15.63
CA THR A 217 -12.43 -13.18 -16.73
C THR A 217 -11.90 -12.79 -18.11
N CYS A 218 -11.13 -11.70 -18.21
CA CYS A 218 -10.81 -11.02 -19.48
C CYS A 218 -12.05 -10.58 -20.27
N GLU A 219 -13.21 -10.52 -19.62
CA GLU A 219 -14.47 -10.09 -20.21
C GLU A 219 -14.84 -8.72 -19.66
N TYR A 220 -15.35 -7.85 -20.52
CA TYR A 220 -15.85 -6.56 -20.08
C TYR A 220 -17.12 -6.75 -19.24
N PRO A 221 -17.24 -6.13 -18.06
CA PRO A 221 -18.44 -6.27 -17.24
C PRO A 221 -19.69 -5.83 -18.01
N TYR A 222 -20.77 -6.60 -17.88
CA TYR A 222 -22.04 -6.40 -18.57
C TYR A 222 -21.99 -6.43 -20.11
N ASN A 223 -21.00 -7.09 -20.73
CA ASN A 223 -20.91 -7.25 -22.18
C ASN A 223 -22.15 -7.93 -22.81
N GLU A 224 -23.00 -8.60 -22.01
CA GLU A 224 -24.29 -9.12 -22.47
C GLU A 224 -25.39 -8.05 -22.67
N CYS A 225 -25.15 -6.80 -22.23
CA CYS A 225 -26.08 -5.68 -22.41
C CYS A 225 -25.76 -4.91 -23.70
N SER A 226 -26.80 -4.55 -24.45
CA SER A 226 -26.66 -3.82 -25.73
C SER A 226 -26.57 -2.30 -25.56
N ASN A 227 -26.94 -1.76 -24.39
CA ASN A 227 -26.90 -0.31 -24.13
C ASN A 227 -26.81 0.01 -22.63
N PRO A 228 -26.37 1.24 -22.28
CA PRO A 228 -26.26 1.70 -20.88
C PRO A 228 -27.55 1.61 -20.05
N ALA A 229 -28.73 1.78 -20.67
CA ALA A 229 -30.00 1.71 -19.92
C ALA A 229 -30.30 0.28 -19.42
N GLN A 230 -29.88 -0.75 -20.14
CA GLN A 230 -29.95 -2.13 -19.67
C GLN A 230 -29.00 -2.39 -18.50
N ILE A 231 -27.79 -1.83 -18.55
CA ILE A 231 -26.81 -1.91 -17.47
C ILE A 231 -27.39 -1.24 -16.22
N TYR A 232 -27.86 0.00 -16.35
CA TYR A 232 -28.53 0.74 -15.27
C TYR A 232 -29.66 -0.09 -14.61
N LYS A 233 -30.55 -0.68 -15.42
CA LYS A 233 -31.65 -1.51 -14.92
C LYS A 233 -31.14 -2.75 -14.15
N LYS A 234 -30.08 -3.40 -14.62
CA LYS A 234 -29.49 -4.55 -13.94
C LYS A 234 -28.82 -4.13 -12.63
N VAL A 235 -27.96 -3.13 -12.67
CA VAL A 235 -27.22 -2.61 -11.50
C VAL A 235 -28.19 -2.18 -10.40
N THR A 236 -29.20 -1.36 -10.73
CA THR A 236 -30.20 -0.88 -9.75
C THR A 236 -31.11 -1.98 -9.21
N SER A 237 -31.28 -3.09 -9.93
CA SER A 237 -32.01 -4.28 -9.45
C SER A 237 -31.12 -5.32 -8.75
N GLY A 238 -29.82 -5.03 -8.56
CA GLY A 238 -28.88 -5.93 -7.91
C GLY A 238 -28.45 -7.13 -8.77
N GLN A 239 -28.68 -7.09 -10.08
CA GLN A 239 -28.24 -8.13 -11.00
C GLN A 239 -26.78 -7.91 -11.41
N LEU A 240 -25.92 -8.85 -11.02
CA LEU A 240 -24.50 -8.86 -11.38
C LEU A 240 -24.26 -9.24 -12.86
N PRO A 241 -23.11 -8.86 -13.45
CA PRO A 241 -22.74 -9.24 -14.81
C PRO A 241 -22.75 -10.76 -15.04
N ALA A 242 -23.00 -11.21 -16.27
CA ALA A 242 -22.90 -12.63 -16.61
C ALA A 242 -21.51 -13.21 -16.29
N SER A 243 -20.45 -12.43 -16.51
CA SER A 243 -19.05 -12.81 -16.23
C SER A 243 -18.76 -13.05 -14.74
N PHE A 244 -19.56 -12.49 -13.82
CA PHE A 244 -19.42 -12.80 -12.39
C PHE A 244 -19.65 -14.29 -12.10
N TYR A 245 -20.60 -14.90 -12.82
CA TYR A 245 -20.96 -16.29 -12.62
C TYR A 245 -19.99 -17.26 -13.28
N SER A 246 -19.14 -16.80 -14.22
CA SER A 246 -18.10 -17.59 -14.88
C SER A 246 -16.77 -17.65 -14.11
N VAL A 247 -16.63 -16.90 -13.01
CA VAL A 247 -15.46 -16.99 -12.13
C VAL A 247 -15.41 -18.37 -11.48
N GLU A 248 -14.35 -19.13 -11.78
CA GLU A 248 -14.13 -20.51 -11.29
C GLU A 248 -13.56 -20.55 -9.87
N ASP A 249 -12.70 -19.60 -9.51
CA ASP A 249 -12.10 -19.53 -8.17
C ASP A 249 -13.12 -18.96 -7.17
N GLU A 250 -13.63 -19.81 -6.27
CA GLU A 250 -14.64 -19.45 -5.28
C GLU A 250 -14.15 -18.42 -4.24
N GLU A 251 -12.84 -18.40 -3.92
CA GLU A 251 -12.25 -17.39 -3.04
C GLU A 251 -12.28 -16.01 -3.71
N ALA A 252 -11.90 -15.96 -4.99
CA ALA A 252 -11.96 -14.76 -5.82
C ALA A 252 -13.40 -14.28 -6.05
N LYS A 253 -14.33 -15.20 -6.33
CA LYS A 253 -15.74 -14.90 -6.55
C LYS A 253 -16.39 -14.29 -5.31
N ARG A 254 -16.11 -14.83 -4.13
CA ARG A 254 -16.55 -14.27 -2.84
C ARG A 254 -15.93 -12.89 -2.58
N PHE A 255 -14.64 -12.71 -2.88
CA PHE A 255 -13.95 -11.44 -2.74
C PHE A 255 -14.59 -10.35 -3.62
N ILE A 256 -14.84 -10.65 -4.90
CA ILE A 256 -15.55 -9.74 -5.81
C ILE A 256 -16.96 -9.47 -5.29
N GLY A 257 -17.70 -10.51 -4.89
CA GLY A 257 -19.07 -10.39 -4.40
C GLY A 257 -19.20 -9.39 -3.24
N ARG A 258 -18.25 -9.42 -2.29
CA ARG A 258 -18.18 -8.43 -1.20
C ARG A 258 -17.98 -6.99 -1.70
N CYS A 259 -17.18 -6.79 -2.75
CA CYS A 259 -16.98 -5.46 -3.34
C CYS A 259 -18.27 -4.96 -4.03
N LEU A 260 -19.10 -5.87 -4.55
CA LEU A 260 -20.32 -5.55 -5.29
C LEU A 260 -21.60 -5.54 -4.42
N GLU A 261 -21.46 -5.64 -3.10
CA GLU A 261 -22.54 -5.48 -2.13
C GLU A 261 -23.09 -4.04 -2.10
N LYS A 262 -24.22 -3.87 -1.40
CA LYS A 262 -24.76 -2.54 -1.08
C LYS A 262 -23.73 -1.72 -0.29
N ALA A 263 -23.69 -0.40 -0.50
CA ALA A 263 -22.74 0.52 0.14
C ALA A 263 -22.57 0.26 1.65
N SER A 264 -23.68 0.12 2.40
CA SER A 264 -23.66 -0.11 3.85
C SER A 264 -23.03 -1.43 4.32
N ARG A 265 -22.78 -2.38 3.41
CA ARG A 265 -22.12 -3.67 3.68
C ARG A 265 -20.80 -3.82 2.93
N ARG A 266 -20.46 -2.85 2.09
CA ARG A 266 -19.25 -2.89 1.28
C ARG A 266 -18.05 -2.59 2.18
N PRO A 267 -17.01 -3.44 2.17
CA PRO A 267 -15.83 -3.21 2.99
C PRO A 267 -15.03 -2.01 2.44
N SER A 268 -14.30 -1.34 3.32
CA SER A 268 -13.30 -0.33 2.94
C SER A 268 -12.08 -0.94 2.25
N ALA A 269 -11.27 -0.11 1.59
CA ALA A 269 -10.00 -0.54 1.00
C ALA A 269 -9.07 -1.22 2.03
N SER A 270 -9.00 -0.66 3.25
CA SER A 270 -8.19 -1.19 4.34
C SER A 270 -8.64 -2.57 4.80
N GLU A 271 -9.95 -2.81 4.84
CA GLU A 271 -10.51 -4.13 5.18
C GLU A 271 -10.28 -5.16 4.08
N LEU A 272 -10.40 -4.77 2.80
CA LEU A 272 -10.12 -5.65 1.67
C LEU A 272 -8.65 -6.06 1.60
N LEU A 273 -7.71 -5.17 1.96
CA LEU A 273 -6.28 -5.50 2.02
C LEU A 273 -5.95 -6.63 3.02
N ARG A 274 -6.83 -6.87 4.00
CA ARG A 274 -6.71 -7.95 4.99
C ARG A 274 -7.50 -9.21 4.60
N ASP A 275 -8.15 -9.22 3.43
CA ASP A 275 -8.95 -10.36 2.99
C ASP A 275 -8.07 -11.58 2.68
N PRO A 276 -8.48 -12.80 3.10
CA PRO A 276 -7.74 -14.04 2.82
C PRO A 276 -7.43 -14.27 1.34
N PHE A 277 -8.27 -13.80 0.42
CA PHE A 277 -8.02 -13.88 -1.02
C PHE A 277 -6.69 -13.23 -1.41
N LEU A 278 -6.34 -12.10 -0.78
CA LEU A 278 -5.13 -11.34 -1.06
C LEU A 278 -3.92 -11.76 -0.22
N SER A 279 -4.07 -12.73 0.68
CA SER A 279 -2.94 -13.29 1.45
C SER A 279 -1.93 -13.97 0.52
N ILE A 280 -0.65 -13.79 0.83
CA ILE A 280 0.45 -14.42 0.11
C ILE A 280 0.50 -15.90 0.53
N GLU A 281 0.84 -16.82 -0.36
CA GLU A 281 0.93 -18.26 -0.01
C GLU A 281 1.92 -18.52 1.14
N GLU A 282 3.00 -17.74 1.24
CA GLU A 282 3.92 -17.73 2.40
C GLU A 282 3.20 -17.37 3.72
N ASP A 283 2.22 -16.44 3.68
CA ASP A 283 1.39 -16.11 4.84
C ASP A 283 0.39 -17.23 5.15
N LYS A 284 -0.10 -17.98 4.15
CA LYS A 284 -0.98 -19.14 4.35
C LYS A 284 -0.20 -20.30 5.00
N GLU A 285 1.04 -20.56 4.58
CA GLU A 285 1.92 -21.56 5.20
C GLU A 285 2.32 -21.15 6.62
N LEU A 286 2.66 -19.87 6.83
CA LEU A 286 2.96 -19.34 8.16
C LEU A 286 1.73 -19.35 9.08
N ALA A 287 0.56 -18.97 8.58
CA ALA A 287 -0.71 -19.02 9.32
C ALA A 287 -1.13 -20.46 9.63
N ALA A 288 -0.97 -21.39 8.69
CA ALA A 288 -1.20 -22.81 8.91
C ALA A 288 -0.20 -23.38 9.94
N ALA A 289 1.07 -22.98 9.89
CA ALA A 289 2.07 -23.35 10.89
C ALA A 289 1.76 -22.76 12.27
N LEU A 290 1.21 -21.55 12.34
CA LEU A 290 0.76 -20.90 13.58
C LEU A 290 -0.52 -21.55 14.13
N GLN A 291 -1.48 -21.91 13.28
CA GLN A 291 -2.68 -22.67 13.67
C GLN A 291 -2.35 -24.10 14.11
N PHE A 292 -1.40 -24.75 13.45
CA PHE A 292 -0.88 -26.05 13.86
C PHE A 292 -0.18 -25.96 15.22
N LYS A 293 0.58 -24.88 15.47
CA LYS A 293 1.19 -24.60 16.79
C LYS A 293 0.16 -24.29 17.88
N ALA A 294 -0.97 -23.68 17.54
CA ALA A 294 -2.07 -23.39 18.47
C ALA A 294 -2.94 -24.62 18.79
N SER A 295 -2.91 -25.67 17.95
CA SER A 295 -3.68 -26.92 18.12
C SER A 295 -2.93 -28.00 18.93
N LEU A 296 -1.64 -27.78 19.23
CA LEU A 296 -0.93 -28.61 20.20
C LEU A 296 -1.50 -28.32 21.60
N LYS A 297 -2.32 -29.25 22.12
CA LYS A 297 -2.83 -29.22 23.51
C LYS A 297 -1.70 -28.86 24.47
N GLU A 298 -1.93 -27.86 25.32
CA GLU A 298 -1.02 -27.49 26.39
C GLU A 298 -0.68 -28.74 27.22
N PRO A 299 0.61 -29.03 27.47
CA PRO A 299 0.97 -30.14 28.35
C PRO A 299 0.41 -29.87 29.75
N GLU A 300 -0.14 -30.89 30.40
CA GLU A 300 -0.56 -30.82 31.80
C GLU A 300 0.64 -30.37 32.65
N ARG A 301 0.56 -29.15 33.21
CA ARG A 301 1.61 -28.54 34.02
C ARG A 301 1.78 -29.33 35.32
N LYS A 302 2.99 -29.78 35.61
CA LYS A 302 3.31 -30.53 36.83
C LYS A 302 3.82 -29.63 37.96
N THR A 303 4.30 -28.45 37.63
CA THR A 303 4.81 -27.46 38.59
C THR A 303 4.06 -26.14 38.51
N GLN A 304 3.91 -25.48 39.66
CA GLN A 304 3.43 -24.11 39.77
C GLN A 304 4.62 -23.17 39.97
N MET A 305 4.78 -22.18 39.11
CA MET A 305 5.85 -21.18 39.19
C MET A 305 5.28 -19.81 39.59
N THR A 306 6.01 -19.10 40.45
CA THR A 306 5.77 -17.69 40.78
C THR A 306 7.10 -16.93 40.79
N ILE A 307 7.07 -15.67 40.35
CA ILE A 307 8.24 -14.77 40.32
C ILE A 307 7.87 -13.53 41.13
N THR A 308 8.77 -13.13 42.01
CA THR A 308 8.64 -11.92 42.84
C THR A 308 9.97 -11.20 42.87
N GLY A 309 9.96 -9.88 42.98
CA GLY A 309 11.17 -9.06 42.93
C GLY A 309 11.25 -8.10 44.11
N THR A 310 12.47 -7.77 44.47
CA THR A 310 12.76 -6.72 45.46
C THR A 310 13.79 -5.78 44.89
N MET A 311 13.51 -4.47 44.97
CA MET A 311 14.45 -3.43 44.56
C MET A 311 15.17 -2.88 45.80
N ASN A 312 16.50 -2.80 45.74
CA ASN A 312 17.29 -2.13 46.77
C ASN A 312 17.46 -0.64 46.41
N PRO A 313 16.84 0.28 47.18
CA PRO A 313 16.82 1.71 46.84
C PRO A 313 18.17 2.43 47.06
N LYS A 314 19.21 1.73 47.53
CA LYS A 314 20.55 2.32 47.76
C LYS A 314 21.49 2.19 46.56
N ASP A 315 21.27 1.18 45.71
CA ASP A 315 22.14 0.85 44.57
C ASP A 315 21.33 0.52 43.30
N ASP A 316 20.01 0.76 43.32
CA ASP A 316 19.06 0.48 42.24
C ASP A 316 19.14 -0.96 41.69
N SER A 317 19.63 -1.91 42.50
CA SER A 317 19.72 -3.31 42.11
C SER A 317 18.39 -4.03 42.35
N ILE A 318 17.98 -4.84 41.38
CA ILE A 318 16.81 -5.71 41.50
C ILE A 318 17.29 -7.13 41.77
N PHE A 319 16.70 -7.77 42.77
CA PHE A 319 16.86 -9.19 43.02
C PHE A 319 15.52 -9.88 42.82
N LEU A 320 15.50 -10.84 41.90
CA LEU A 320 14.34 -11.66 41.61
C LEU A 320 14.42 -12.98 42.37
N LYS A 321 13.25 -13.41 42.85
CA LYS A 321 13.01 -14.70 43.47
C LYS A 321 12.03 -15.49 42.61
N VAL A 322 12.49 -16.62 42.11
CA VAL A 322 11.66 -17.59 41.39
C VAL A 322 11.35 -18.74 42.33
N GLN A 323 10.07 -18.98 42.57
CA GLN A 323 9.58 -20.07 43.38
C GLN A 323 8.87 -21.09 42.49
N MET A 324 9.34 -22.34 42.54
CA MET A 324 8.75 -23.48 41.84
C MET A 324 8.23 -24.48 42.87
N LEU A 325 6.95 -24.82 42.76
CA LEU A 325 6.27 -25.81 43.59
C LEU A 325 6.00 -27.05 42.74
N ASP A 326 6.53 -28.19 43.14
CA ASP A 326 6.24 -29.46 42.46
C ASP A 326 4.90 -30.06 42.94
N GLY A 327 4.31 -30.94 42.13
CA GLY A 327 3.04 -31.62 42.45
C GLY A 327 3.08 -32.54 43.68
N VAL A 328 4.22 -32.68 44.36
CA VAL A 328 4.42 -33.50 45.57
C VAL A 328 4.69 -32.63 46.81
N GLY A 329 4.70 -31.29 46.67
CA GLY A 329 4.84 -30.32 47.76
C GLY A 329 6.27 -29.81 48.02
N GLY A 330 7.24 -30.18 47.18
CA GLY A 330 8.59 -29.64 47.21
C GLY A 330 8.62 -28.20 46.69
N THR A 331 9.20 -27.29 47.47
CA THR A 331 9.38 -25.88 47.08
C THR A 331 10.85 -25.60 46.80
N ARG A 332 11.16 -25.11 45.60
CA ARG A 332 12.50 -24.61 45.23
C ARG A 332 12.43 -23.10 45.08
N ASN A 333 13.32 -22.38 45.77
CA ASN A 333 13.44 -20.93 45.66
C ASN A 333 14.81 -20.60 45.07
N ILE A 334 14.83 -19.78 44.03
CA ILE A 334 16.05 -19.37 43.33
C ILE A 334 16.09 -17.86 43.34
N TYR A 335 17.26 -17.32 43.69
CA TYR A 335 17.48 -15.89 43.79
C TYR A 335 18.59 -15.50 42.84
N PHE A 336 18.36 -14.47 42.04
CA PHE A 336 19.38 -13.93 41.15
C PHE A 336 19.22 -12.41 40.98
N PRO A 337 20.33 -11.69 40.78
CA PRO A 337 20.28 -10.28 40.42
C PRO A 337 19.75 -10.12 38.99
N PHE A 338 18.98 -9.07 38.74
CA PHE A 338 18.52 -8.68 37.41
C PHE A 338 18.96 -7.24 37.11
N HIS A 339 19.76 -7.08 36.07
CA HIS A 339 20.32 -5.81 35.64
C HIS A 339 19.48 -5.20 34.52
N ILE A 340 18.66 -4.21 34.86
CA ILE A 340 17.72 -3.50 33.96
C ILE A 340 18.38 -3.00 32.66
N THR A 341 19.67 -2.65 32.69
CA THR A 341 20.35 -2.10 31.50
C THR A 341 20.98 -3.16 30.58
N CYS A 342 21.21 -4.37 31.09
CA CYS A 342 22.04 -5.38 30.42
C CYS A 342 21.31 -6.70 30.19
N ASP A 343 20.39 -7.05 31.09
CA ASP A 343 19.65 -8.30 31.03
C ASP A 343 18.35 -8.11 30.25
N THR A 344 17.98 -9.13 29.47
CA THR A 344 16.64 -9.26 28.93
C THR A 344 15.91 -10.39 29.65
N SER A 345 14.62 -10.22 29.88
CA SER A 345 13.77 -11.24 30.53
C SER A 345 13.80 -12.57 29.79
N LEU A 346 13.98 -12.55 28.47
CA LEU A 346 14.04 -13.76 27.65
C LEU A 346 15.39 -14.48 27.76
N ASP A 347 16.50 -13.75 27.79
CA ASP A 347 17.84 -14.36 27.92
C ASP A 347 17.98 -15.02 29.29
N VAL A 348 17.60 -14.30 30.35
CA VAL A 348 17.58 -14.82 31.72
C VAL A 348 16.68 -16.05 31.82
N ALA A 349 15.46 -16.00 31.27
CA ALA A 349 14.55 -17.15 31.29
C ALA A 349 15.08 -18.35 30.48
N THR A 350 15.83 -18.10 29.40
CA THR A 350 16.44 -19.16 28.58
C THR A 350 17.57 -19.84 29.34
N GLU A 351 18.41 -19.07 30.03
CA GLU A 351 19.45 -19.59 30.93
C GLU A 351 18.82 -20.36 32.09
N MET A 352 17.77 -19.83 32.71
CA MET A 352 17.04 -20.51 33.78
C MET A 352 16.50 -21.88 33.34
N VAL A 353 15.83 -21.96 32.17
CA VAL A 353 15.29 -23.24 31.67
C VAL A 353 16.39 -24.27 31.49
N LYS A 354 17.55 -23.83 30.98
CA LYS A 354 18.69 -24.69 30.69
C LYS A 354 19.43 -25.13 31.94
N GLU A 355 19.76 -24.21 32.85
CA GLU A 355 20.61 -24.48 34.02
C GLU A 355 19.83 -25.12 35.18
N LEU A 356 18.52 -24.89 35.26
CA LEU A 356 17.66 -25.41 36.33
C LEU A 356 16.87 -26.67 35.92
N ASP A 357 17.12 -27.18 34.71
CA ASP A 357 16.47 -28.34 34.12
C ASP A 357 14.92 -28.24 34.18
N ILE A 358 14.39 -27.07 33.82
CA ILE A 358 12.95 -26.82 33.83
C ILE A 358 12.35 -27.41 32.56
N THR A 359 11.56 -28.46 32.71
CA THR A 359 11.06 -29.26 31.56
C THR A 359 9.61 -28.95 31.18
N ASP A 360 8.85 -28.30 32.07
CA ASP A 360 7.41 -28.06 31.92
C ASP A 360 7.01 -26.58 31.78
N TRP A 361 7.98 -25.66 31.75
CA TRP A 361 7.78 -24.24 31.43
C TRP A 361 8.65 -23.83 30.25
N ARG A 362 8.07 -23.05 29.33
CA ARG A 362 8.86 -22.48 28.22
C ARG A 362 9.50 -21.17 28.66
N ALA A 363 10.71 -20.90 28.16
CA ALA A 363 11.47 -19.69 28.50
C ALA A 363 10.65 -18.40 28.28
N PHE A 364 9.82 -18.32 27.24
CA PHE A 364 9.00 -17.13 26.99
C PHE A 364 7.90 -16.91 28.04
N GLU A 365 7.37 -17.98 28.65
CA GLU A 365 6.33 -17.87 29.69
C GLU A 365 6.95 -17.31 30.96
N ILE A 366 8.13 -17.80 31.32
CA ILE A 366 8.93 -17.32 32.44
C ILE A 366 9.36 -15.86 32.20
N ALA A 367 9.82 -15.53 30.99
CA ALA A 367 10.22 -14.18 30.60
C ALA A 367 9.07 -13.17 30.77
N LYS A 368 7.84 -13.56 30.42
CA LYS A 368 6.66 -12.72 30.61
C LYS A 368 6.40 -12.44 32.08
N MET A 369 6.55 -13.44 32.95
CA MET A 369 6.39 -13.27 34.40
C MET A 369 7.48 -12.37 34.99
N ILE A 370 8.73 -12.47 34.50
CA ILE A 370 9.81 -11.56 34.87
C ILE A 370 9.47 -10.13 34.44
N ASP A 371 9.02 -9.93 33.20
CA ASP A 371 8.65 -8.60 32.69
C ASP A 371 7.52 -7.94 33.47
N GLU A 372 6.50 -8.71 33.87
CA GLU A 372 5.40 -8.23 34.68
C GLU A 372 5.91 -7.75 36.05
N GLU A 373 6.73 -8.56 36.72
CA GLU A 373 7.31 -8.21 38.02
C GLU A 373 8.25 -7.00 37.95
N ILE A 374 9.12 -6.92 36.94
CA ILE A 374 10.03 -5.78 36.77
C ILE A 374 9.24 -4.50 36.42
N SER A 375 8.14 -4.61 35.67
CA SER A 375 7.29 -3.45 35.36
C SER A 375 6.62 -2.86 36.60
N ASP A 376 6.25 -3.71 37.56
CA ASP A 376 5.63 -3.27 38.81
C ASP A 376 6.66 -2.57 39.74
N LEU A 377 7.93 -2.99 39.68
CA LEU A 377 9.02 -2.39 40.46
C LEU A 377 9.63 -1.15 39.80
N VAL A 378 9.67 -1.10 38.47
CA VAL A 378 10.29 -0.02 37.69
C VAL A 378 9.33 0.42 36.58
N PRO A 379 8.56 1.50 36.80
CA PRO A 379 7.54 1.96 35.85
C PRO A 379 8.07 2.36 34.46
N ALA A 380 9.37 2.61 34.32
CA ALA A 380 10.03 2.91 33.05
C ALA A 380 10.47 1.66 32.26
N TRP A 381 10.22 0.45 32.79
CA TRP A 381 10.58 -0.80 32.13
C TRP A 381 9.80 -0.98 30.82
N LYS A 382 10.54 -1.17 29.72
CA LYS A 382 9.96 -1.57 28.45
C LYS A 382 9.77 -3.08 28.46
N LYS A 383 8.53 -3.52 28.71
CA LYS A 383 8.11 -4.93 28.53
C LYS A 383 8.58 -5.46 27.18
N CYS A 384 8.88 -6.76 27.07
CA CYS A 384 9.11 -7.38 25.77
C CYS A 384 7.93 -7.08 24.81
N SER A 385 8.14 -6.13 23.91
CA SER A 385 7.27 -5.93 22.76
C SER A 385 7.61 -7.01 21.74
N PHE A 386 6.90 -8.12 21.77
CA PHE A 386 6.87 -8.99 20.60
C PHE A 386 6.23 -8.21 19.45
N PRO A 387 6.85 -8.19 18.27
CA PRO A 387 6.32 -7.44 17.14
C PRO A 387 4.96 -8.01 16.77
N LYS A 388 3.90 -7.25 17.01
CA LYS A 388 2.71 -7.30 16.16
C LYS A 388 3.17 -6.83 14.79
N SER A 389 3.58 -7.77 13.95
CA SER A 389 3.52 -7.71 12.49
C SER A 389 3.68 -6.30 11.89
N ARG A 390 4.93 -5.83 11.72
CA ARG A 390 5.52 -5.50 10.42
C ARG A 390 6.88 -4.83 10.56
N GLU A 391 7.78 -5.33 9.71
CA GLU A 391 8.84 -4.59 9.03
C GLU A 391 9.87 -3.86 9.89
N GLN A 392 11.07 -4.43 9.98
CA GLN A 392 12.21 -3.84 9.27
C GLN A 392 13.41 -4.79 9.20
N GLN A 393 14.03 -4.74 8.02
CA GLN A 393 15.44 -5.02 7.76
C GLN A 393 15.89 -6.48 7.87
N ARG A 394 15.74 -7.17 6.74
CA ARG A 394 16.77 -8.13 6.29
C ARG A 394 18.08 -7.36 6.06
N HIS A 395 18.91 -7.28 7.09
CA HIS A 395 20.35 -7.23 6.92
C HIS A 395 20.93 -8.49 7.54
N THR A 396 21.13 -9.49 6.69
CA THR A 396 21.96 -10.66 6.94
C THR A 396 23.39 -10.20 7.16
N VAL A 397 23.97 -10.52 8.32
CA VAL A 397 25.37 -10.27 8.66
C VAL A 397 26.20 -11.53 8.42
N ASN A 398 27.20 -11.36 7.54
CA ASN A 398 28.58 -11.88 7.49
C ASN A 398 28.96 -13.34 7.79
N TYR A 399 29.92 -13.81 6.98
CA TYR A 399 31.26 -14.30 7.39
C TYR A 399 32.22 -13.91 6.23
N ALA A 400 33.47 -13.52 6.34
CA ALA A 400 34.49 -13.25 7.36
C ALA A 400 35.46 -12.25 6.63
N ASP A 401 36.50 -11.63 7.14
CA ASP A 401 37.41 -11.89 8.25
C ASP A 401 38.30 -10.62 8.37
N GLU A 402 39.01 -10.53 9.49
CA GLU A 402 40.27 -9.81 9.67
C GLU A 402 40.30 -8.26 9.71
N ASP A 403 40.35 -7.81 10.97
CA ASP A 403 41.56 -7.23 11.56
C ASP A 403 41.82 -5.71 11.48
N ASN A 404 42.08 -5.19 12.68
CA ASN A 404 42.86 -4.01 13.04
C ASN A 404 42.39 -2.58 12.65
N GLY A 405 42.15 -1.77 13.68
CA GLY A 405 42.36 -0.32 13.58
C GLY A 405 41.57 0.53 14.55
N LEU A 406 42.21 0.88 15.67
CA LEU A 406 41.71 1.82 16.67
C LEU A 406 41.38 3.22 16.12
N HIS A 407 40.57 3.93 16.92
CA HIS A 407 40.42 5.37 17.06
C HIS A 407 39.30 6.09 16.28
N HIS A 408 38.16 6.19 16.96
CA HIS A 408 37.35 7.41 16.97
C HIS A 408 38.17 8.57 17.59
N PRO A 409 37.90 9.83 17.20
CA PRO A 409 37.28 10.71 18.19
C PRO A 409 36.35 11.78 17.60
N PHE A 410 35.28 12.10 18.33
CA PHE A 410 34.66 13.42 18.28
C PHE A 410 35.31 14.33 19.33
N TYR A 411 35.30 15.63 19.01
CA TYR A 411 35.43 16.82 19.86
C TYR A 411 36.82 17.46 20.10
N LYS A 412 36.96 18.67 19.53
CA LYS A 412 36.96 20.01 20.17
C LYS A 412 38.17 20.92 19.85
N SER A 413 37.79 22.15 19.49
CA SER A 413 38.54 23.43 19.57
C SER A 413 39.80 23.52 18.68
N SER A 414 40.14 24.63 18.06
CA SER A 414 40.00 26.04 18.41
C SER A 414 40.30 26.89 17.17
N SER A 415 39.85 28.15 17.17
CA SER A 415 40.51 29.38 16.63
C SER A 415 41.51 29.23 15.46
N SER A 416 41.53 30.01 14.39
CA SER A 416 41.39 31.47 14.26
C SER A 416 41.88 31.86 12.85
N GLN A 417 41.27 32.88 12.23
CA GLN A 417 41.87 33.84 11.26
C GLN A 417 42.55 33.25 9.98
N ALA A 418 42.61 33.86 8.81
CA ALA A 418 42.41 35.21 8.31
C ALA A 418 42.15 35.12 6.78
N SER A 419 41.33 36.04 6.27
CA SER A 419 41.67 36.93 5.14
C SER A 419 42.42 36.36 3.92
N LEU A 420 41.71 36.21 2.80
CA LEU A 420 41.73 37.12 1.63
C LEU A 420 40.71 36.65 0.58
#